data_AF-A0AAV2RWU6-F1
#
_entry.id   AF-A0AAV2RWU6-F1
#
_cell.length_a   1.000
_cell.length_b   1.000
_cell.length_c   1.000
_cell.angle_alpha   90.00
_cell.angle_beta   90.00
_cell.angle_gamma   90.00
#
_symmetry.space_group_name_H-M   'P 1'
#
loop_
_entity.id
_entity.type
_entity.pdbx_description
1 polymer ?
#
loop_
_entity_poly.entity_id
_entity_poly.type
_entity_poly.pdbx_seq_one_letter_code
_entity_poly.pdbx_strand_id
1 'polypeptide(L)'
;RWDSPMFTILPESTPAFEDIFGALYLRKPPPPNQSTQNQPLAPTNFLYELDRTTQDVVSCIMSAQKTQVDGDSIKVPNTTELVSLGRKVSLADLTRARRQYITYTKMHPVEDTARLTTLFVQYLNSTLG
;
A
#
# COMPACT_ATOMS: atom_id res chain seq x y z
N ARG A 1 11.12 12.10 -23.38
CA ARG A 1 12.37 12.83 -23.04
C ARG A 1 12.16 14.28 -23.45
N TRP A 2 12.52 15.25 -22.59
CA TRP A 2 12.18 16.67 -22.74
C TRP A 2 12.95 17.41 -23.85
N ASP A 3 13.89 16.72 -24.50
CA ASP A 3 14.87 17.32 -25.41
C ASP A 3 14.76 16.77 -26.84
N SER A 4 13.52 16.58 -27.33
CA SER A 4 13.27 16.18 -28.72
C SER A 4 12.33 17.20 -29.35
N PRO A 5 12.82 18.14 -30.19
CA PRO A 5 11.98 19.14 -30.81
C PRO A 5 10.99 18.48 -31.77
N MET A 6 9.74 18.95 -31.77
CA MET A 6 8.65 18.38 -32.57
C MET A 6 8.83 18.65 -34.07
N PHE A 7 9.60 19.68 -34.43
CA PHE A 7 9.95 20.04 -35.79
C PHE A 7 11.43 20.46 -35.84
N THR A 8 12.11 20.08 -36.92
CA THR A 8 13.47 20.57 -37.23
C THR A 8 13.40 21.27 -38.59
N ILE A 9 13.70 22.56 -38.63
CA ILE A 9 13.65 23.37 -39.87
C ILE A 9 15.08 23.72 -40.27
N LEU A 10 15.44 23.44 -41.53
CA LEU A 10 16.74 23.83 -42.10
C LEU A 10 16.62 25.20 -42.79
N PRO A 11 17.65 26.06 -42.75
CA PRO A 11 17.58 27.43 -43.27
C PRO A 11 17.16 27.55 -44.74
N GLU A 12 17.50 26.56 -45.56
CA GLU A 12 17.26 26.56 -47.01
C GLU A 12 15.93 25.86 -47.41
N SER A 13 15.13 25.44 -46.43
CA SER A 13 13.88 24.71 -46.66
C SER A 13 12.66 25.56 -46.34
N THR A 14 11.65 25.56 -47.22
CA THR A 14 10.34 26.15 -46.92
C THR A 14 9.69 25.36 -45.79
N PRO A 15 9.34 26.00 -44.65
CA PRO A 15 8.69 25.31 -43.54
C PRO A 15 7.37 24.68 -43.97
N ALA A 16 7.07 23.47 -43.50
CA ALA A 16 5.79 22.82 -43.71
C ALA A 16 4.71 23.51 -42.83
N PHE A 17 4.25 24.68 -43.25
CA PHE A 17 3.35 25.54 -42.47
C PHE A 17 2.02 24.87 -42.13
N GLU A 18 1.47 24.07 -43.04
CA GLU A 18 0.23 23.32 -42.78
C GLU A 18 0.40 22.26 -41.68
N ASP A 19 1.54 21.54 -41.68
CA ASP A 19 1.83 20.54 -40.66
C ASP A 19 2.06 21.16 -39.27
N ILE A 20 2.72 22.33 -39.24
CA ILE A 20 2.91 23.10 -38.01
C ILE A 20 1.56 23.61 -37.49
N PHE A 21 0.71 24.16 -38.36
CA PHE A 21 -0.62 24.62 -38.00
C PHE A 21 -1.49 23.47 -37.47
N GLY A 22 -1.47 22.32 -38.14
CA GLY A 22 -2.18 21.12 -37.71
C GLY A 22 -1.72 20.60 -36.35
N ALA A 23 -0.40 20.59 -36.09
CA ALA A 23 0.14 20.15 -34.81
C ALA A 23 -0.18 21.10 -33.64
N LEU A 24 -0.27 22.41 -33.90
CA LEU A 24 -0.58 23.41 -32.88
C LEU A 24 -2.07 23.47 -32.55
N TYR A 25 -2.96 23.37 -33.56
CA TYR A 25 -4.38 23.69 -33.40
C TYR A 25 -5.33 22.50 -33.59
N LEU A 26 -4.94 21.48 -34.37
CA LEU A 26 -5.81 20.35 -34.71
C LEU A 26 -5.49 19.08 -33.90
N ARG A 27 -4.46 19.10 -33.06
CA ARG A 27 -4.06 17.95 -32.25
C ARG A 27 -5.08 17.72 -31.13
N LYS A 28 -5.78 16.58 -31.19
CA LYS A 28 -6.56 16.09 -30.04
C LYS A 28 -5.65 16.06 -28.80
N PRO A 29 -6.13 16.51 -27.62
CA PRO A 29 -5.33 16.48 -26.40
C PRO A 29 -4.71 15.08 -26.23
N PRO A 30 -3.42 14.99 -25.86
CA PRO A 30 -2.84 13.69 -25.55
C PRO A 30 -3.72 13.03 -24.48
N PRO A 31 -3.98 11.72 -24.57
CA PRO A 31 -4.70 11.02 -23.51
C PRO A 31 -3.98 11.33 -22.18
N PRO A 32 -4.75 11.56 -21.09
CA PRO A 32 -4.20 12.01 -19.83
C PRO A 32 -2.97 11.17 -19.49
N ASN A 33 -1.83 11.84 -19.30
CA ASN A 33 -0.59 11.14 -18.98
C ASN A 33 -0.82 10.26 -17.73
N GLN A 34 -0.14 9.13 -17.62
CA GLN A 34 -0.27 8.28 -16.43
C GLN A 34 0.07 9.02 -15.12
N SER A 35 0.75 10.17 -15.19
CA SER A 35 0.97 11.07 -14.04
C SER A 35 -0.28 11.83 -13.56
N THR A 36 -1.36 11.90 -14.36
CA THR A 36 -2.67 12.49 -13.98
C THR A 36 -3.77 11.46 -13.86
N GLN A 37 -3.49 10.20 -14.21
CA GLN A 37 -4.41 9.11 -13.93
C GLN A 37 -4.35 8.84 -12.43
N ASN A 38 -5.30 9.40 -11.68
CA ASN A 38 -5.52 9.01 -10.28
C ASN A 38 -5.64 7.48 -10.27
N GLN A 39 -4.66 6.84 -9.65
CA GLN A 39 -4.65 5.40 -9.44
C GLN A 39 -6.04 5.04 -8.87
N PRO A 40 -6.70 3.96 -9.36
CA PRO A 40 -8.01 3.59 -8.84
C PRO A 40 -7.90 3.59 -7.32
N LEU A 41 -8.75 4.36 -6.66
CA LEU A 41 -8.72 4.51 -5.21
C LEU A 41 -8.84 3.09 -4.65
N ALA A 42 -7.71 2.51 -4.23
CA ALA A 42 -7.72 1.65 -3.06
C ALA A 42 -8.61 2.40 -2.06
N PRO A 43 -9.66 1.76 -1.48
CA PRO A 43 -10.71 2.45 -0.74
C PRO A 43 -10.02 3.48 0.13
N THR A 44 -10.36 4.76 -0.02
CA THR A 44 -9.51 5.96 0.24
C THR A 44 -8.71 5.95 1.55
N ASN A 45 -9.06 5.06 2.47
CA ASN A 45 -8.49 4.84 3.78
C ASN A 45 -7.69 3.52 3.95
N PHE A 46 -7.43 2.70 2.92
CA PHE A 46 -6.90 1.34 3.10
C PHE A 46 -5.59 1.30 3.88
N LEU A 47 -4.60 2.09 3.46
CA LEU A 47 -3.29 2.12 4.14
C LEU A 47 -3.39 2.66 5.56
N TYR A 48 -4.31 3.58 5.79
CA TYR A 48 -4.59 4.12 7.11
C TYR A 48 -5.26 3.08 8.01
N GLU A 49 -6.30 2.40 7.52
CA GLU A 49 -6.98 1.31 8.24
C GLU A 49 -6.00 0.16 8.52
N LEU A 50 -5.14 -0.18 7.57
CA LEU A 50 -4.08 -1.18 7.73
C LEU A 50 -3.10 -0.79 8.86
N ASP A 51 -2.58 0.44 8.84
CA ASP A 51 -1.63 0.88 9.86
C ASP A 51 -2.30 0.96 11.24
N ARG A 52 -3.51 1.52 11.30
CA ARG A 52 -4.30 1.62 12.53
C ARG A 52 -4.62 0.26 13.13
N THR A 53 -5.22 -0.64 12.34
CA THR A 53 -5.61 -1.98 12.81
C THR A 53 -4.41 -2.79 13.29
N THR A 54 -3.30 -2.79 12.51
CA THR A 54 -2.09 -3.50 12.91
C THR A 54 -1.47 -2.94 14.20
N GLN A 55 -1.53 -1.62 14.40
CA GLN A 55 -1.06 -0.98 15.63
C GLN A 55 -1.94 -1.31 16.84
N ASP A 56 -3.26 -1.33 16.67
CA ASP A 56 -4.21 -1.73 17.71
C ASP A 56 -3.98 -3.19 18.15
N VAL A 57 -3.74 -4.10 17.21
CA VAL A 57 -3.40 -5.50 17.49
C VAL A 57 -2.09 -5.59 18.30
N VAL A 58 -1.03 -4.89 17.89
CA VAL A 58 0.26 -4.90 18.61
C VAL A 58 0.09 -4.37 20.04
N SER A 59 -0.68 -3.29 20.22
CA SER A 59 -0.99 -2.75 21.55
C SER A 59 -1.74 -3.76 22.43
N CYS A 60 -2.73 -4.43 21.86
CA CYS A 60 -3.51 -5.47 22.53
C CYS A 60 -2.66 -6.68 22.95
N ILE A 61 -1.73 -7.12 22.11
CA ILE A 61 -0.81 -8.20 22.44
C ILE A 61 0.10 -7.78 23.59
N MET A 62 0.68 -6.58 23.51
CA MET A 62 1.58 -6.07 24.54
C MET A 62 0.90 -5.88 25.90
N SER A 63 -0.38 -5.51 25.93
CA SER A 63 -1.16 -5.41 27.17
C SER A 63 -1.50 -6.79 27.71
N ALA A 64 -1.95 -7.72 26.87
CA ALA A 64 -2.29 -9.08 27.26
C ALA A 64 -1.08 -9.85 27.82
N GLN A 65 0.11 -9.72 27.21
CA GLN A 65 1.34 -10.38 27.67
C GLN A 65 1.75 -10.02 29.11
N LYS A 66 1.22 -8.93 29.69
CA LYS A 66 1.46 -8.56 31.10
C LYS A 66 0.74 -9.46 32.09
N THR A 67 -0.42 -9.98 31.70
CA THR A 67 -1.29 -10.83 32.53
C THR A 67 -1.35 -12.27 32.04
N GLN A 68 -0.75 -12.55 30.88
CA GLN A 68 -0.76 -13.86 30.22
C GLN A 68 0.13 -14.88 30.95
N VAL A 69 -0.39 -16.10 31.06
CA VAL A 69 0.34 -17.29 31.50
C VAL A 69 0.87 -18.03 30.27
N ASP A 70 2.01 -18.70 30.38
CA ASP A 70 2.63 -19.41 29.25
C ASP A 70 1.64 -20.40 28.60
N GLY A 71 1.47 -20.30 27.27
CA GLY A 71 0.54 -21.13 26.49
C GLY A 71 -0.89 -20.56 26.35
N ASP A 72 -1.19 -19.44 26.99
CA ASP A 72 -2.51 -18.81 26.91
C ASP A 72 -2.71 -18.07 25.57
N SER A 73 -3.96 -17.98 25.11
CA SER A 73 -4.29 -17.40 23.79
C SER A 73 -4.85 -15.98 23.95
N ILE A 74 -4.32 -15.03 23.19
CA ILE A 74 -4.69 -13.61 23.30
C ILE A 74 -5.87 -13.31 22.38
N LYS A 75 -6.97 -12.83 22.96
CA LYS A 75 -8.13 -12.35 22.19
C LYS A 75 -7.89 -10.92 21.71
N VAL A 76 -7.95 -10.73 20.40
CA VAL A 76 -7.81 -9.40 19.76
C VAL A 76 -9.21 -8.88 19.40
N PRO A 77 -9.52 -7.59 19.63
CA PRO A 77 -10.78 -6.99 19.20
C PRO A 77 -10.93 -7.01 17.67
N ASN A 78 -12.16 -7.08 17.17
CA ASN A 78 -12.50 -7.11 15.74
C ASN A 78 -12.03 -8.35 14.97
N THR A 79 -11.74 -9.46 15.66
CA THR A 79 -11.55 -10.76 15.03
C THR A 79 -12.02 -11.88 15.96
N THR A 80 -12.40 -13.01 15.37
CA THR A 80 -12.67 -14.27 16.08
C THR A 80 -11.40 -15.10 16.27
N GLU A 81 -10.32 -14.79 15.53
CA GLU A 81 -9.04 -15.48 15.64
C GLU A 81 -8.31 -15.10 16.92
N LEU A 82 -7.65 -16.09 17.51
CA LEU A 82 -6.83 -15.90 18.69
C LEU A 82 -5.36 -15.79 18.29
N VAL A 83 -4.62 -14.91 18.95
CA VAL A 83 -3.16 -14.85 18.81
C VAL A 83 -2.55 -15.88 19.75
N SER A 84 -1.87 -16.87 19.19
CA SER A 84 -1.21 -17.95 19.93
C SER A 84 0.29 -17.83 19.70
N LEU A 85 0.99 -17.28 20.69
CA LEU A 85 2.44 -17.11 20.66
C LEU A 85 3.06 -18.15 21.59
N GLY A 86 3.97 -18.99 21.07
CA GLY A 86 4.64 -20.01 21.88
C GLY A 86 5.59 -19.45 22.96
N ARG A 87 5.85 -18.14 22.94
CA ARG A 87 6.70 -17.42 23.91
C ARG A 87 6.24 -15.97 24.02
N LYS A 88 6.70 -15.29 25.07
CA LYS A 88 6.60 -13.81 25.15
C LYS A 88 7.42 -13.18 24.03
N VAL A 89 6.77 -12.36 23.20
CA VAL A 89 7.37 -11.67 22.07
C VAL A 89 7.70 -10.24 22.47
N SER A 90 8.85 -9.73 22.02
CA SER A 90 9.25 -8.35 22.30
C SER A 90 8.51 -7.35 21.40
N LEU A 91 8.42 -6.09 21.83
CA LEU A 91 7.88 -5.01 20.99
C LEU A 91 8.69 -4.83 19.70
N ALA A 92 10.00 -5.11 19.73
CA ALA A 92 10.86 -5.05 18.56
C ALA A 92 10.48 -6.09 17.51
N ASP A 93 10.19 -7.33 17.94
CA ASP A 93 9.76 -8.42 17.05
C ASP A 93 8.40 -8.11 16.42
N LEU A 94 7.43 -7.65 17.21
CA LEU A 94 6.12 -7.23 16.72
C LEU A 94 6.22 -6.05 15.74
N THR A 95 7.10 -5.09 16.02
CA THR A 95 7.33 -3.94 15.13
C THR A 95 7.97 -4.38 13.81
N ARG A 96 8.90 -5.35 13.84
CA ARG A 96 9.49 -5.93 12.64
C ARG A 96 8.45 -6.69 11.81
N ALA A 97 7.67 -7.57 12.45
CA ALA A 97 6.61 -8.33 11.81
C ALA A 97 5.56 -7.40 11.17
N ARG A 98 5.15 -6.34 11.87
CA ARG A 98 4.24 -5.30 11.34
C ARG A 98 4.79 -4.64 10.08
N ARG A 99 6.07 -4.22 10.07
CA ARG A 99 6.68 -3.58 8.89
C ARG A 99 6.74 -4.52 7.69
N GLN A 100 7.07 -5.79 7.91
CA GLN A 100 7.08 -6.82 6.87
C GLN A 100 5.67 -7.03 6.29
N TYR A 101 4.67 -7.19 7.15
CA TYR A 101 3.27 -7.34 6.74
C TYR A 101 2.77 -6.13 5.93
N ILE A 102 3.00 -4.90 6.42
CA ILE A 102 2.59 -3.68 5.68
C ILE A 102 3.26 -3.62 4.31
N THR A 103 4.54 -3.99 4.21
CA THR A 103 5.27 -3.99 2.93
C THR A 103 4.67 -5.03 1.96
N TYR A 104 4.37 -6.22 2.47
CA TYR A 104 3.74 -7.29 1.69
C TYR A 104 2.33 -6.91 1.20
N THR A 105 1.50 -6.37 2.08
CA THR A 105 0.11 -5.98 1.78
C THR A 105 0.04 -4.78 0.84
N LYS A 106 1.05 -3.89 0.84
CA LYS A 106 1.18 -2.84 -0.18
C LYS A 106 1.40 -3.41 -1.59
N MET A 107 2.08 -4.55 -1.70
CA MET A 107 2.31 -5.24 -2.98
C MET A 107 1.10 -6.08 -3.41
N HIS A 108 0.27 -6.50 -2.44
CA HIS A 108 -0.93 -7.32 -2.66
C HIS A 108 -2.10 -6.73 -1.86
N PRO A 109 -2.75 -5.66 -2.36
CA PRO A 109 -3.84 -5.01 -1.65
C PRO A 109 -5.01 -5.96 -1.43
N VAL A 110 -5.58 -5.93 -0.23
CA VAL A 110 -6.79 -6.68 0.10
C VAL A 110 -7.97 -5.73 0.02
N GLU A 111 -9.02 -6.09 -0.72
CA GLU A 111 -10.19 -5.20 -0.91
C GLU A 111 -11.04 -5.08 0.37
N ASP A 112 -11.03 -6.11 1.21
CA ASP A 112 -11.85 -6.20 2.42
C ASP A 112 -11.09 -5.74 3.68
N THR A 113 -11.40 -4.52 4.13
CA THR A 113 -10.82 -3.95 5.35
C THR A 113 -11.22 -4.68 6.62
N ALA A 114 -12.38 -5.35 6.64
CA ALA A 114 -12.84 -6.10 7.82
C ALA A 114 -11.97 -7.34 8.08
N ARG A 115 -11.30 -7.86 7.05
CA ARG A 115 -10.40 -9.01 7.14
C ARG A 115 -8.97 -8.66 7.51
N LEU A 116 -8.59 -7.38 7.52
CA LEU A 116 -7.21 -6.95 7.80
C LEU A 116 -6.71 -7.42 9.17
N THR A 117 -7.55 -7.29 10.19
CA THR A 117 -7.24 -7.74 11.56
C THR A 117 -6.99 -9.25 11.60
N THR A 118 -7.90 -10.03 11.00
CA THR A 118 -7.82 -11.50 10.94
C THR A 118 -6.57 -11.96 10.19
N LEU A 119 -6.28 -11.38 9.03
CA LEU A 119 -5.10 -11.72 8.23
C LEU A 119 -3.80 -11.38 8.96
N PHE A 120 -3.76 -10.25 9.67
CA PHE A 120 -2.59 -9.89 10.45
C PHE A 120 -2.38 -10.85 11.63
N VAL A 121 -3.45 -11.27 12.32
CA VAL A 121 -3.37 -12.28 13.40
C VAL A 121 -2.84 -13.61 12.87
N GLN A 122 -3.36 -14.09 11.73
CA GLN A 122 -2.87 -15.32 11.09
C GLN A 122 -1.39 -15.20 10.67
N TYR A 123 -0.99 -14.03 10.15
CA TYR A 123 0.41 -13.75 9.84
C TYR A 123 1.30 -13.78 11.09
N LEU A 124 0.86 -13.21 12.21
CA LEU A 124 1.60 -13.25 13.46
C LEU A 124 1.72 -14.68 13.99
N ASN A 125 0.64 -15.46 13.97
CA ASN A 125 0.67 -16.86 14.40
C ASN A 125 1.60 -17.72 13.54
N SER A 126 1.69 -17.48 12.24
CA SER A 126 2.59 -18.22 11.35
C SER A 126 4.06 -17.77 11.43
N THR A 127 4.31 -16.50 11.79
CA THR A 127 5.66 -15.95 11.84
C THR A 127 6.31 -16.05 13.22
N LEU A 128 5.48 -16.02 14.28
CA LEU A 128 5.91 -15.92 15.68
C LEU A 128 5.36 -17.02 16.60
N GLY A 129 4.39 -17.81 16.13
CA GLY A 129 3.91 -19.02 16.80
C GLY A 129 4.85 -20.19 16.58
#